data_AF-A0A379XPX2-F1
#
_entry.id   AF-A0A379XPX2-F1
#
_cell.length_a   1.000
_cell.length_b   1.000
_cell.length_c   1.000
_cell.angle_alpha   90.00
_cell.angle_beta   90.00
_cell.angle_gamma   90.00
#
_symmetry.space_group_name_H-M   'P 1'
#
loop_
_entity.id
_entity.type
_entity.pdbx_description
1 polymer ?
#
loop_
_entity_poly.entity_id
_entity_poly.type
_entity_poly.pdbx_seq_one_letter_code
_entity_poly.pdbx_strand_id
1 'polypeptide(L)'
;MLADILEAREGSDAAQIYITRQLQRHPTMRVFHKLMDYHLNEAEEGRAKESLMVLRDMVGEQVRSKPRYRCQKCGFTAYTLYWHCPSCRAWSTIKPIRGLDGQ
;
A
#
# COMPACT_ATOMS: atom_id res chain seq x y z
N MET A 1 -1.67 -9.77 -5.30
CA MET A 1 -2.59 -9.48 -4.17
C MET A 1 -3.82 -10.36 -4.31
N LEU A 2 -4.56 -10.70 -3.24
CA LEU A 2 -5.80 -11.50 -3.41
C LEU A 2 -6.80 -10.80 -4.35
N ALA A 3 -6.82 -9.47 -4.35
CA ALA A 3 -7.63 -8.67 -5.26
C ALA A 3 -7.33 -8.94 -6.75
N ASP A 4 -6.08 -9.16 -7.14
CA ASP A 4 -5.72 -9.45 -8.54
C ASP A 4 -6.23 -10.84 -8.97
N ILE A 5 -6.31 -11.79 -8.02
CA ILE A 5 -6.89 -13.12 -8.27
C ILE A 5 -8.41 -13.02 -8.43
N LEU A 6 -9.07 -12.21 -7.59
CA LEU A 6 -10.50 -11.95 -7.71
C LEU A 6 -10.82 -11.23 -9.03
N GLU A 7 -10.02 -10.23 -9.41
CA GLU A 7 -10.17 -9.53 -10.68
C GLU A 7 -10.11 -10.49 -11.88
N ALA A 8 -9.12 -11.40 -11.89
CA ALA A 8 -8.97 -12.37 -12.96
C ALA A 8 -10.07 -13.45 -13.02
N ARG A 9 -10.72 -13.75 -11.90
CA ARG A 9 -11.74 -14.83 -11.81
C ARG A 9 -13.18 -14.34 -11.87
N GLU A 10 -13.44 -13.19 -11.28
CA GLU A 10 -14.78 -12.67 -10.99
C GLU A 10 -14.99 -11.24 -11.55
N GLY A 11 -13.96 -10.63 -12.15
CA GLY A 11 -14.01 -9.31 -12.75
C GLY A 11 -13.64 -8.16 -11.81
N SER A 12 -13.46 -6.96 -12.37
CA SER A 12 -12.99 -5.77 -11.64
C SER A 12 -13.98 -5.32 -10.56
N ASP A 13 -15.30 -5.46 -10.77
CA ASP A 13 -16.32 -5.11 -9.76
C ASP A 13 -16.15 -5.88 -8.45
N ALA A 14 -15.97 -7.21 -8.56
CA ALA A 14 -15.76 -8.08 -7.40
C ALA A 14 -14.48 -7.70 -6.65
N ALA A 15 -13.41 -7.38 -7.39
CA ALA A 15 -12.14 -6.94 -6.83
C ALA A 15 -12.24 -5.56 -6.16
N GLN A 16 -12.98 -4.61 -6.75
CA GLN A 16 -13.24 -3.28 -6.19
C GLN A 16 -14.05 -3.38 -4.88
N ILE A 17 -15.09 -4.21 -4.83
CA ILE A 17 -15.86 -4.47 -3.60
C ILE A 17 -14.95 -5.06 -2.51
N TYR A 18 -14.11 -6.04 -2.87
CA TYR A 18 -13.18 -6.65 -1.93
C TYR A 18 -12.19 -5.61 -1.38
N ILE A 19 -11.54 -4.83 -2.24
CA ILE A 19 -10.58 -3.79 -1.84
C ILE A 19 -11.23 -2.74 -0.95
N THR A 20 -12.44 -2.29 -1.30
CA THR A 20 -13.17 -1.29 -0.52
C THR A 20 -13.43 -1.80 0.90
N ARG A 21 -13.89 -3.05 1.04
CA ARG A 21 -14.07 -3.70 2.36
C ARG A 21 -12.76 -3.85 3.12
N GLN A 22 -11.68 -4.23 2.44
CA GLN A 22 -10.36 -4.33 3.08
C GLN A 22 -9.86 -2.98 3.55
N LEU A 23 -10.03 -1.91 2.77
CA LEU A 23 -9.58 -0.58 3.13
C LEU A 23 -10.32 -0.03 4.36
N GLN A 24 -11.62 -0.29 4.46
CA GLN A 24 -12.41 0.08 5.64
C GLN A 24 -11.96 -0.66 6.91
N ARG A 25 -11.55 -1.93 6.79
CA ARG A 25 -11.11 -2.75 7.92
C ARG A 25 -9.64 -2.50 8.30
N HIS A 26 -8.79 -2.30 7.30
CA HIS A 26 -7.35 -2.16 7.43
C HIS A 26 -6.87 -1.02 6.52
N PRO A 27 -6.99 0.24 6.97
CA PRO A 27 -6.59 1.40 6.17
C PRO A 27 -5.09 1.41 5.92
N THR A 28 -4.67 1.22 4.66
CA THR A 28 -3.27 1.32 4.23
C THR A 28 -3.17 2.12 2.93
N MET A 29 -2.10 2.89 2.77
CA MET A 29 -1.87 3.69 1.55
C MET A 29 -1.73 2.79 0.31
N ARG A 30 -1.24 1.57 0.48
CA ARG A 30 -1.08 0.59 -0.61
C ARG A 30 -2.42 0.09 -1.14
N VAL A 31 -3.33 -0.25 -0.23
CA VAL A 31 -4.70 -0.68 -0.60
C VAL A 31 -5.47 0.52 -1.18
N PHE A 32 -5.28 1.72 -0.60
CA PHE A 32 -5.89 2.94 -1.11
C PHE A 32 -5.44 3.26 -2.55
N HIS A 33 -4.14 3.19 -2.83
CA HIS A 33 -3.61 3.36 -4.18
C HIS A 33 -4.25 2.38 -5.18
N LYS A 34 -4.40 1.09 -4.81
CA LYS A 34 -5.05 0.10 -5.68
C LYS A 34 -6.54 0.41 -5.90
N LEU A 35 -7.25 0.96 -4.91
CA LEU A 35 -8.62 1.43 -5.10
C LEU A 35 -8.70 2.59 -6.09
N MET A 36 -7.75 3.54 -5.99
CA MET A 36 -7.66 4.65 -6.95
C MET A 36 -7.39 4.15 -8.37
N ASP A 37 -6.59 3.10 -8.54
CA ASP A 37 -6.37 2.47 -9.86
C ASP A 37 -7.70 1.98 -10.48
N TYR A 38 -8.59 1.36 -9.71
CA TYR A 38 -9.91 0.94 -10.24
C TYR A 38 -10.80 2.12 -10.62
N HIS A 39 -10.93 3.11 -9.74
CA HIS A 39 -11.71 4.31 -10.05
C HIS A 39 -11.17 5.07 -11.26
N LEU A 40 -9.86 5.07 -11.46
CA LEU A 40 -9.25 5.71 -12.61
C LEU A 40 -9.54 4.95 -13.92
N ASN A 41 -9.56 3.62 -13.87
CA ASN A 41 -9.90 2.78 -15.03
C ASN A 41 -11.37 2.91 -15.45
N GLU A 42 -12.28 3.13 -14.49
CA GLU A 42 -13.72 3.34 -14.73
C GLU A 42 -14.07 4.79 -15.10
N ALA A 43 -13.21 5.75 -14.77
CA ALA A 43 -13.50 7.16 -14.98
C ALA A 43 -13.53 7.56 -16.46
N GLU A 44 -14.56 8.33 -16.82
CA GLU A 44 -14.66 9.03 -18.10
C GLU A 44 -13.57 10.09 -18.26
N GLU A 45 -13.20 10.39 -19.50
CA GLU A 45 -12.20 11.42 -19.80
C GLU A 45 -12.65 12.81 -19.36
N GLY A 46 -11.71 13.59 -18.83
CA GLY A 46 -11.93 14.97 -18.44
C GLY A 46 -11.22 15.35 -17.14
N ARG A 47 -11.48 16.59 -16.70
CA ARG A 47 -10.77 17.23 -15.56
C ARG A 47 -10.81 16.42 -14.26
N ALA A 48 -11.89 15.68 -14.01
CA ALA A 48 -12.01 14.84 -12.82
C ALA A 48 -11.03 13.66 -12.84
N LYS A 49 -10.91 12.98 -13.98
CA LYS A 49 -9.96 11.89 -14.19
C LYS A 49 -8.52 12.38 -14.11
N GLU A 50 -8.22 13.50 -14.77
CA GLU A 50 -6.90 14.15 -14.70
C GLU A 50 -6.51 14.48 -13.24
N SER A 51 -7.44 15.05 -12.47
CA SER A 51 -7.22 15.34 -11.05
C SER A 51 -6.99 14.07 -10.23
N LEU A 52 -7.75 13.00 -10.50
CA LEU A 52 -7.59 11.71 -9.83
C LEU A 52 -6.23 11.06 -10.16
N MET A 53 -5.75 11.19 -11.41
CA MET A 53 -4.41 10.71 -11.80
C MET A 53 -3.32 11.36 -10.95
N VAL A 54 -3.35 12.70 -10.83
CA VAL A 54 -2.37 13.45 -10.03
C VAL A 54 -2.37 13.00 -8.57
N LEU A 55 -3.55 12.85 -7.97
CA LEU A 55 -3.66 12.38 -6.59
C LEU A 55 -3.13 10.96 -6.42
N ARG A 56 -3.45 10.07 -7.36
CA ARG A 56 -3.00 8.68 -7.36
C ARG A 56 -1.48 8.57 -7.48
N ASP A 57 -0.88 9.36 -8.36
CA ASP A 57 0.58 9.39 -8.55
C ASP A 57 1.30 9.94 -7.31
N MET A 58 0.76 10.98 -6.67
CA MET A 58 1.29 11.50 -5.41
C MET A 58 1.25 10.45 -4.28
N VAL A 59 0.14 9.72 -4.17
CA VAL A 59 0.01 8.60 -3.24
C VAL A 59 1.03 7.49 -3.57
N GLY A 60 1.23 7.20 -4.85
CA GLY A 60 2.21 6.23 -5.34
C GLY A 60 3.62 6.57 -4.87
N GLU A 61 4.02 7.84 -4.97
CA GLU A 61 5.35 8.27 -4.50
C GLU A 61 5.49 8.30 -2.99
N GLN A 62 4.43 8.65 -2.27
CA GLN A 62 4.42 8.50 -0.83
C GLN A 62 4.64 7.05 -0.41
N VAL A 63 3.95 6.10 -1.06
CA VAL A 63 4.14 4.66 -0.78
C VAL A 63 5.55 4.19 -1.10
N ARG A 64 6.16 4.66 -2.21
CA ARG A 64 7.52 4.27 -2.61
C ARG A 64 8.61 4.79 -1.68
N SER A 65 8.45 6.02 -1.18
CA SER A 65 9.44 6.67 -0.31
C SER A 65 9.45 6.16 1.14
N LYS A 66 8.40 5.44 1.57
CA LYS A 66 8.30 4.97 2.96
C LYS A 66 9.12 3.70 3.19
N PRO A 67 9.89 3.62 4.30
CA PRO A 67 10.57 2.39 4.68
C PRO A 67 9.55 1.29 4.99
N ARG A 68 9.90 0.04 4.68
CA ARG A 68 9.00 -1.11 4.86
C ARG A 68 9.17 -1.78 6.22
N TYR A 69 10.32 -1.59 6.86
CA TYR A 69 10.69 -2.27 8.09
C TYR A 69 11.18 -1.29 9.15
N ARG A 70 10.93 -1.65 10.41
CA ARG A 70 11.40 -0.90 11.59
C ARG A 70 11.89 -1.87 12.67
N CYS A 71 13.03 -1.54 13.27
CA CYS A 71 13.53 -2.20 14.48
C CYS A 71 12.62 -1.85 15.66
N GLN A 72 11.99 -2.86 16.26
CA GLN A 72 11.14 -2.68 17.44
C GLN A 72 11.94 -2.34 18.71
N LYS A 73 13.28 -2.47 18.68
CA LYS A 73 14.16 -2.15 19.81
C LYS A 73 14.68 -0.72 19.79
N CYS A 74 15.14 -0.22 18.63
CA CYS A 74 15.79 1.11 18.55
C CYS A 74 15.17 2.06 17.51
N GLY A 75 14.14 1.64 16.78
CA GLY A 75 13.47 2.50 15.80
C GLY A 75 14.14 2.62 14.44
N PHE A 76 15.33 2.03 14.23
CA PHE A 76 16.00 1.99 12.92
C PHE A 76 15.05 1.51 11.81
N THR A 77 14.96 2.27 10.72
CA THR A 77 14.10 1.97 9.57
C THR A 77 14.90 1.48 8.37
N ALA A 78 14.30 0.61 7.56
CA ALA A 78 14.94 0.07 6.35
C ALA A 78 13.91 -0.27 5.26
N TYR A 79 14.36 -0.29 4.01
CA TYR A 79 13.56 -0.74 2.87
C TYR A 79 13.58 -2.27 2.68
N THR A 80 14.63 -2.92 3.17
CA THR A 80 14.82 -4.38 3.14
C THR A 80 14.86 -4.94 4.56
N LEU A 81 14.62 -6.24 4.68
CA LEU A 81 14.70 -6.93 5.97
C LEU A 81 16.16 -7.16 6.37
N TYR A 82 16.49 -6.78 7.61
CA TYR A 82 17.76 -7.12 8.25
C TYR A 82 17.47 -8.04 9.44
N TRP A 83 18.09 -9.22 9.45
CA TRP A 83 18.00 -10.14 10.59
C TRP A 83 18.76 -9.64 11.81
N HIS A 84 19.89 -8.97 11.58
CA HIS A 84 20.72 -8.34 12.58
C HIS A 84 20.67 -6.82 12.39
N CYS A 85 20.15 -6.08 13.38
CA CYS A 85 19.91 -4.65 13.25
C CYS A 85 21.24 -3.87 13.16
N PRO A 86 21.49 -3.10 12.08
CA PRO A 86 22.73 -2.33 11.92
C PRO A 86 22.96 -1.27 13.01
N SER A 87 21.88 -0.76 13.61
CA SER A 87 21.95 0.29 14.63
C SER A 87 22.22 -0.29 16.04
N CYS A 88 21.37 -1.20 16.53
CA CYS A 88 21.45 -1.67 17.92
C CYS A 88 22.01 -3.08 18.09
N ARG A 89 22.46 -3.72 17.00
CA ARG A 89 23.08 -5.05 16.98
C ARG A 89 22.21 -6.17 17.59
N ALA A 90 20.90 -5.95 17.65
CA ALA A 90 19.95 -6.96 18.10
C ALA A 90 19.51 -7.84 16.93
N TRP A 91 19.28 -9.12 17.23
CA TRP A 91 18.75 -10.08 16.26
C TRP A 91 17.22 -10.12 16.30
N SER A 92 16.60 -10.36 15.14
CA SER A 92 15.16 -10.64 15.01
C SER A 92 14.22 -9.52 15.48
N THR A 93 14.71 -8.29 15.61
CA THR A 93 13.93 -7.12 16.07
C THR A 93 13.33 -6.28 14.96
N ILE A 94 13.78 -6.44 13.71
CA ILE A 94 13.28 -5.67 12.57
C ILE A 94 12.04 -6.37 12.00
N LYS A 95 10.90 -5.67 12.03
CA LYS A 95 9.60 -6.17 11.58
C LYS A 95 8.99 -5.25 10.53
N PRO A 96 8.05 -5.73 9.69
CA PRO A 96 7.27 -4.88 8.81
C PRO A 96 6.57 -3.77 9.60
N ILE A 97 6.59 -2.55 9.06
CA ILE A 97 5.79 -1.45 9.58
C ILE A 97 4.31 -1.76 9.29
N ARG A 98 3.45 -1.53 10.29
CA ARG A 98 1.99 -1.71 10.20
C ARG A 98 1.26 -0.37 10.26
N GLY A 99 -0.01 -0.37 9.86
CA GLY A 99 -0.86 0.81 9.84
C GLY A 99 -0.84 1.51 8.47
N LEU A 100 -1.21 2.79 8.45
CA LEU A 100 -1.44 3.53 7.20
C LEU A 100 -0.26 3.48 6.22
N ASP A 101 0.95 3.72 6.71
CA ASP A 101 2.20 3.71 5.93
C ASP A 101 2.80 2.29 5.74
N GLY A 102 2.13 1.25 6.21
CA GLY A 102 2.66 -0.10 6.36
C GLY A 102 1.91 -1.19 5.57
N GLN A 103 2.13 -2.44 5.98
CA GLN A 103 1.31 -3.60 5.62
C GLN A 103 0.26 -3.88 6.70
#